data_AF-A0A7W5Z283-F1
#
_entry.id   AF-A0A7W5Z283-F1
#
_cell.length_a   1.000
_cell.length_b   1.000
_cell.length_c   1.000
_cell.angle_alpha   90.00
_cell.angle_beta   90.00
_cell.angle_gamma   90.00
#
_symmetry.space_group_name_H-M   'P 1'
#
loop_
_entity.id
_entity.type
_entity.pdbx_description
1 polymer ?
#
loop_
_entity_poly.entity_id
_entity_poly.type
_entity_poly.pdbx_seq_one_letter_code
_entity_poly.pdbx_strand_id
1 'polypeptide(L)' 'MAINPETTVRKLVSLPKTMVQEIDDFRFQERIKTEAEAIRQLIALGLAAVRLRDKGYMPQQNDGQPLNRQE' A
#
# COMPACT_ATOMS: atom_id res chain seq x y z
N MET A 1 17.46 -3.91 1.93
CA MET A 1 17.69 -3.89 0.47
C MET A 1 18.90 -2.99 0.20
N ALA A 2 19.93 -3.47 -0.50
CA ALA A 2 21.05 -2.62 -0.91
C ALA A 2 20.61 -1.69 -2.05
N ILE A 3 20.98 -0.40 -1.99
CA ILE A 3 20.69 0.58 -3.04
C ILE A 3 21.69 0.35 -4.17
N ASN A 4 21.25 -0.18 -5.32
CA ASN A 4 22.10 -0.31 -6.51
C ASN A 4 21.85 0.89 -7.44
N PRO A 5 22.86 1.74 -7.73
CA PRO A 5 22.67 2.92 -8.57
C PRO A 5 22.25 2.61 -10.02
N GLU A 6 22.49 1.40 -10.53
CA GLU A 6 22.06 0.98 -11.87
C GLU A 6 20.57 0.62 -11.95
N THR A 7 19.95 0.27 -10.82
CA THR A 7 18.56 -0.21 -10.77
C THR A 7 17.65 0.64 -9.87
N THR A 8 18.20 1.66 -9.21
CA THR A 8 17.46 2.54 -8.31
C THR A 8 17.67 4.01 -8.67
N VAL A 9 16.56 4.75 -8.71
CA VAL A 9 16.54 6.20 -8.94
C VAL A 9 15.97 6.92 -7.72
N ARG A 10 16.44 8.13 -7.46
CA ARG A 10 15.87 8.99 -6.40
C ARG A 10 14.75 9.87 -6.98
N LYS A 11 13.66 9.98 -6.23
CA LYS A 11 12.56 10.90 -6.52
C LYS A 11 12.28 11.73 -5.28
N LEU A 12 12.04 13.02 -5.48
CA LEU A 12 11.63 13.96 -4.45
C LEU A 12 10.19 14.37 -4.75
N VAL A 13 9.32 14.22 -3.75
CA VAL A 13 7.91 14.58 -3.84
C VAL A 13 7.50 15.29 -2.56
N SER A 14 6.57 16.23 -2.67
CA SER A 14 5.92 16.84 -1.51
C SER A 14 4.69 16.03 -1.14
N LEU A 15 4.56 15.65 0.13
CA LEU A 15 3.43 14.87 0.63
C LEU A 15 2.68 15.66 1.72
N PRO A 16 1.36 15.50 1.84
CA PRO A 16 0.61 16.02 2.98
C PRO A 16 1.14 15.45 4.29
N LYS A 17 1.16 16.25 5.36
CA LYS A 17 1.62 15.81 6.69
C LYS A 17 0.86 14.58 7.20
N THR A 18 -0.45 14.53 6.96
CA THR A 18 -1.31 13.41 7.35
C THR A 18 -0.88 12.11 6.67
N MET A 19 -0.56 12.17 5.37
CA MET A 19 -0.08 11.01 4.62
C MET A 19 1.28 10.51 5.14
N VAL A 20 2.17 11.42 5.52
CA VAL A 20 3.46 11.04 6.14
C VAL A 20 3.23 10.32 7.47
N GLN A 21 2.26 10.77 8.27
CA GLN A 21 1.89 10.07 9.52
C GLN A 21 1.36 8.66 9.23
N GLU A 22 0.46 8.50 8.27
CA GLU A 22 -0.09 7.19 7.89
C GLU A 22 1.01 6.23 7.39
N ILE A 23 2.01 6.74 6.66
CA ILE A 23 3.17 5.95 6.23
C ILE A 23 4.00 5.47 7.43
N ASP A 24 4.20 6.34 8.43
CA ASP A 24 4.95 5.99 9.63
C ASP A 24 4.18 4.97 10.50
N ASP A 25 2.87 5.15 10.64
CA ASP A 25 2.00 4.19 11.34
C ASP A 25 2.07 2.80 10.67
N PHE A 26 1.95 2.75 9.34
CA PHE A 26 2.12 1.51 8.57
C PHE A 26 3.50 0.88 8.78
N ARG A 27 4.56 1.71 8.75
CA ARG A 27 5.94 1.25 9.00
C ARG A 27 6.10 0.61 10.37
N PHE A 28 5.51 1.19 11.41
CA PHE A 28 5.56 0.65 12.76
C PHE A 28 4.76 -0.65 12.88
N GLN A 29 3.55 -0.70 12.33
CA GLN A 29 2.68 -1.87 12.36
C GLN A 29 3.33 -3.09 11.69
N GLU A 30 3.90 -2.88 10.50
CA GLU A 30 4.55 -3.93 9.71
C GLU A 30 6.02 -4.17 10.12
N ARG A 31 6.50 -3.49 11.18
CA ARG A 31 7.87 -3.60 11.72
C ARG A 31 8.95 -3.36 10.65
N ILE A 32 8.70 -2.41 9.75
CA ILE A 32 9.59 -2.07 8.64
C ILE A 32 10.69 -1.13 9.15
N LYS A 33 11.95 -1.45 8.80
CA LYS A 33 13.10 -0.76 9.37
C LYS A 33 13.24 0.70 8.91
N THR A 34 12.84 1.00 7.68
CA THR A 34 13.06 2.33 7.08
C THR A 34 11.80 2.85 6.43
N GLU A 35 11.58 4.16 6.51
CA GLU A 35 10.46 4.85 5.85
C GLU A 35 10.49 4.65 4.33
N ALA A 36 11.67 4.73 3.72
CA ALA A 36 11.85 4.47 2.30
C ALA A 36 11.40 3.05 1.88
N GLU A 37 11.56 2.06 2.76
CA GLU A 37 11.07 0.70 2.51
C GLU A 37 9.55 0.61 2.65
N ALA A 38 8.97 1.26 3.66
CA ALA A 38 7.52 1.35 3.83
C ALA A 38 6.85 2.01 2.63
N ILE A 39 7.39 3.15 2.16
CA ILE A 39 6.91 3.86 0.97
C ILE A 39 6.96 2.95 -0.27
N ARG A 40 8.06 2.21 -0.47
CA ARG A 40 8.17 1.27 -1.60
C ARG A 40 7.12 0.16 -1.54
N GLN A 41 6.86 -0.39 -0.35
CA GLN A 41 5.84 -1.42 -0.19
C GLN A 41 4.44 -0.88 -0.46
N LEU A 42 4.08 0.28 0.11
CA LEU A 42 2.79 0.94 -0.14
C LEU A 42 2.59 1.25 -1.63
N ILE A 43 3.60 1.79 -2.32
CA ILE A 43 3.54 2.02 -3.76
C ILE A 43 3.36 0.70 -4.52
N ALA A 44 4.09 -0.36 -4.16
CA ALA A 44 3.96 -1.66 -4.81
C ALA A 44 2.55 -2.25 -4.65
N LEU A 45 1.97 -2.16 -3.46
CA LEU A 45 0.59 -2.58 -3.16
C LEU A 45 -0.42 -1.77 -3.97
N GLY A 46 -0.28 -0.44 -4.01
CA GLY A 46 -1.14 0.43 -4.81
C GLY A 46 -1.07 0.10 -6.32
N LEU A 47 0.13 -0.10 -6.86
CA LEU A 47 0.32 -0.48 -8.27
C LEU A 47 -0.26 -1.86 -8.58
N ALA A 48 -0.15 -2.82 -7.66
CA ALA A 48 -0.77 -4.13 -7.81
C ALA A 48 -2.30 -4.02 -7.84
N ALA A 49 -2.89 -3.25 -6.93
CA ALA A 49 -4.34 -3.01 -6.87
C ALA A 49 -4.86 -2.34 -8.15
N VAL A 50 -4.15 -1.34 -8.67
CA VAL A 50 -4.50 -0.68 -9.95
C VAL A 50 -4.46 -1.67 -11.11
N ARG A 51 -3.40 -2.49 -11.23
CA ARG A 51 -3.30 -3.50 -12.29
C ARG A 51 -4.40 -4.56 -12.21
N LEU A 52 -4.79 -4.98 -11.00
CA LEU A 52 -5.88 -5.95 -10.81
C LEU A 52 -7.21 -5.34 -11.27
N ARG A 53 -7.49 -4.10 -10.88
CA ARG A 53 -8.66 -3.35 -11.32
C ARG A 53 -8.72 -3.24 -12.85
N ASP A 54 -7.62 -2.87 -13.50
CA ASP A 54 -7.55 -2.70 -14.95
C ASP A 54 -7.75 -4.03 -15.71
N LYS A 55 -7.38 -5.17 -15.09
CA LYS A 55 -7.62 -6.51 -15.63
C LYS A 55 -9.02 -7.07 -15.33
N GLY A 56 -9.91 -6.27 -14.73
CA GLY A 56 -11.26 -6.71 -14.37
C GLY A 56 -11.35 -7.60 -13.14
N TYR A 57 -10.27 -7.75 -12.35
CA TYR A 57 -10.31 -8.46 -11.08
C TYR A 57 -10.79 -7.51 -9.99
N MET A 58 -12.08 -7.56 -9.69
CA MET A 58 -12.63 -6.91 -8.50
C MET A 58 -12.36 -7.79 -7.29
N PRO A 59 -11.64 -7.32 -6.25
CA PRO A 59 -11.71 -7.97 -4.95
C PRO A 59 -13.17 -7.84 -4.48
N GLN A 60 -13.84 -8.98 -4.26
CA GLN A 60 -15.16 -8.99 -3.63
C GLN A 60 -15.02 -8.32 -2.27
N GLN A 61 -15.60 -7.13 -2.14
CA GLN A 61 -15.91 -6.52 -0.87
C GLN A 61 -16.85 -7.50 -0.16
N ASN A 62 -16.30 -8.37 0.70
CA ASN A 62 -17.09 -9.04 1.71
C ASN A 62 -17.42 -8.00 2.79
N ASP A 63 -18.20 -6.99 2.40
CA ASP A 63 -18.90 -6.11 3.32
C ASP A 63 -19.96 -6.99 3.96
N GLY A 64 -19.67 -7.46 5.18
CA GLY A 64 -20.39 -8.51 5.89
C GLY A 64 -21.91 -8.43 5.70
N GLN A 65 -22.42 -9.22 4.77
CA GLN A 65 -23.85 -9.40 4.61
C GLN A 65 -24.42 -9.82 5.97
N PRO A 66 -25.44 -9.13 6.50
CA PRO A 66 -26.18 -9.71 7.61
C PRO A 66 -26.72 -11.05 7.09
N LEU A 67 -26.40 -12.12 7.82
CA LEU A 67 -27.07 -13.41 7.66
C LEU A 67 -28.57 -13.12 7.78
N ASN A 68 -29.27 -13.05 6.66
CA ASN A 68 -30.71 -13.12 6.61
C ASN A 68 -31.07 -14.48 7.21
N ARG A 69 -31.33 -14.49 8.52
CA ARG A 69 -32.05 -15.55 9.18
C ARG A 69 -33.49 -15.41 8.71
N GLN A 70 -33.77 -15.99 7.55
CA GLN A 70 -35.15 -16.26 7.16
C GLN A 70 -35.69 -17.34 8.10
N GLU A 71 -36.95 -17.11 8.47
CA GLU A 71 -37.74 -17.72 9.54
C GLU A 71 -37.93 -19.24 9.41
#